data_AF-A0AAD7NHP2-F1
#
_entry.id   AF-A0AAD7NHP2-F1
#
_cell.length_a   1.000
_cell.length_b   1.000
_cell.length_c   1.000
_cell.angle_alpha   90.00
_cell.angle_beta   90.00
_cell.angle_gamma   90.00
#
_symmetry.space_group_name_H-M   'P 1'
#
loop_
_entity.id
_entity.type
_entity.pdbx_description
1 polymer ?
#
loop_
_entity_poly.entity_id
_entity_poly.type
_entity_poly.pdbx_seq_one_letter_code
_entity_poly.pdbx_strand_id
1 'polypeptide(L)'
;MVFPPTTNENFREPLRLTSHELRTRALTLDTEILALCTQLDARLTDRATVQEALDTIVYPVLTLPVEITSEIFCWTVLHPGRVPPTWIPLHQHFVLGQICRVWCQIVLSTPKLWNTITLRALDGVEGQNLFRLQTFLSRAAPLPLSISFYNHIAWETDVFSIFASHCRTWGNLSFSGPFGNLEPLTTINQLPMLKSLKLILDDTADENMFGVMLLGDLGIHSVF
;
A
#
# COMPACT_ATOMS: atom_id res chain seq x y z
N MET A 1 -30.49 -18.14 -16.96
CA MET A 1 -29.06 -18.39 -16.70
C MET A 1 -28.71 -19.72 -17.35
N VAL A 2 -27.96 -19.67 -18.45
CA VAL A 2 -27.51 -20.83 -19.20
C VAL A 2 -26.24 -21.33 -18.52
N PHE A 3 -26.30 -22.51 -17.91
CA PHE A 3 -25.10 -23.25 -17.53
C PHE A 3 -24.49 -23.87 -18.81
N PRO A 4 -23.16 -23.83 -19.00
CA PRO A 4 -22.56 -24.51 -20.12
C PRO A 4 -22.71 -26.02 -19.91
N PRO A 5 -22.99 -26.82 -20.96
CA PRO A 5 -22.84 -28.25 -20.86
C PRO A 5 -21.34 -28.52 -20.74
N THR A 6 -20.90 -29.06 -19.60
CA THR A 6 -19.59 -29.71 -19.52
C THR A 6 -19.69 -31.00 -20.30
N THR A 7 -19.49 -30.89 -21.62
CA THR A 7 -19.20 -32.01 -22.51
C THR A 7 -17.85 -32.58 -22.08
N ASN A 8 -17.86 -33.45 -21.08
CA ASN A 8 -16.74 -34.34 -20.81
C ASN A 8 -17.16 -35.77 -21.17
N GLU A 9 -17.69 -35.91 -22.40
CA GLU A 9 -17.68 -37.16 -23.13
C GLU A 9 -16.25 -37.42 -23.62
N ASN A 10 -15.33 -37.66 -22.69
CA ASN A 10 -14.18 -38.48 -23.01
C ASN A 10 -14.66 -39.93 -23.04
N PHE A 11 -15.17 -40.29 -24.22
CA PHE A 11 -15.41 -41.66 -24.64
C PHE A 11 -14.25 -42.52 -24.16
N ARG A 12 -14.56 -43.42 -23.21
CA ARG A 12 -13.72 -44.58 -22.95
C ARG A 12 -13.69 -45.41 -24.23
N GLU A 13 -12.75 -45.12 -25.12
CA GLU A 13 -12.43 -46.07 -26.18
C GLU A 13 -12.12 -47.41 -25.50
N PRO A 14 -12.78 -48.50 -25.89
CA PRO A 14 -12.41 -49.81 -25.39
C PRO A 14 -10.97 -50.04 -25.82
N LEU A 15 -10.09 -50.22 -24.83
CA LEU A 15 -8.68 -50.51 -25.05
C LEU A 15 -8.60 -51.71 -26.00
N ARG A 16 -8.21 -51.48 -27.26
CA ARG A 16 -7.99 -52.51 -28.29
C ARG A 16 -6.68 -53.25 -28.00
N LEU A 17 -6.55 -53.74 -26.78
CA LEU A 17 -5.39 -54.43 -26.24
C LEU A 17 -5.83 -55.83 -25.84
N THR A 18 -4.96 -56.80 -26.09
CA THR A 18 -5.14 -58.17 -25.63
C THR A 18 -5.19 -58.22 -24.11
N SER A 19 -5.82 -59.26 -23.55
CA SER A 19 -5.89 -59.47 -22.10
C SER A 19 -4.50 -59.48 -21.43
N HIS A 20 -3.46 -59.91 -22.14
CA HIS A 20 -2.09 -59.86 -21.67
C HIS A 20 -1.58 -58.41 -21.56
N GLU A 21 -1.70 -57.60 -22.61
CA GLU A 21 -1.25 -56.20 -22.63
C GLU A 21 -1.95 -55.35 -21.57
N LEU A 22 -3.23 -55.59 -21.31
CA LEU A 22 -3.98 -54.94 -20.24
C LEU A 22 -3.42 -55.28 -18.85
N ARG A 23 -3.06 -56.55 -18.61
CA ARG A 23 -2.44 -56.98 -17.35
C ARG A 23 -1.05 -56.38 -17.18
N THR A 24 -0.24 -56.36 -18.25
CA THR A 24 1.08 -55.73 -18.21
C THR A 24 0.97 -54.25 -17.89
N ARG A 25 0.06 -53.53 -18.56
CA ARG A 25 -0.17 -52.10 -18.29
C ARG A 25 -0.68 -51.84 -16.88
N ALA A 26 -1.59 -52.67 -16.37
CA ALA A 26 -2.06 -52.56 -14.99
C ALA A 26 -0.91 -52.73 -13.99
N LEU A 27 -0.05 -53.75 -14.19
CA LEU A 27 1.14 -53.95 -13.37
C LEU A 27 2.10 -52.76 -13.44
N THR A 28 2.34 -52.21 -14.64
CA THR A 28 3.17 -51.00 -14.79
C THR A 28 2.58 -49.83 -14.02
N LEU A 29 1.29 -49.56 -14.16
CA LEU A 29 0.61 -48.49 -13.43
C LEU A 29 0.64 -48.71 -11.91
N ASP A 30 0.47 -49.94 -11.43
CA ASP A 30 0.57 -50.27 -10.00
C ASP A 30 1.99 -49.99 -9.46
N THR A 31 3.03 -50.34 -10.25
CA THR A 31 4.41 -50.02 -9.89
C THR A 31 4.69 -48.51 -9.88
N GLU A 32 4.11 -47.77 -10.83
CA GLU A 32 4.20 -46.30 -10.89
C GLU A 32 3.48 -45.65 -9.70
N ILE A 33 2.28 -46.12 -9.36
CA ILE A 33 1.52 -45.66 -8.20
C ILE A 33 2.34 -45.88 -6.93
N LEU A 34 2.92 -47.07 -6.75
CA LEU A 34 3.75 -47.38 -5.59
C LEU A 34 5.00 -46.47 -5.53
N ALA A 35 5.64 -46.21 -6.67
CA ALA A 35 6.78 -45.30 -6.76
C ALA A 35 6.40 -43.84 -6.46
N LEU A 36 5.19 -43.40 -6.84
CA LEU A 36 4.70 -42.06 -6.53
C LEU A 36 4.27 -41.92 -5.07
N CYS A 37 3.64 -42.94 -4.50
CA CYS A 37 3.28 -42.97 -3.08
C CYS A 37 4.53 -42.88 -2.19
N THR A 38 5.56 -43.66 -2.50
CA THR A 38 6.84 -43.60 -1.75
C THR A 38 7.52 -42.24 -1.87
N GLN A 39 7.49 -41.61 -3.06
CA GLN A 39 7.97 -40.23 -3.22
C GLN A 39 7.14 -39.23 -2.42
N LEU A 40 5.81 -39.36 -2.40
CA LEU A 40 4.93 -38.49 -1.63
C LEU A 40 5.21 -38.60 -0.13
N ASP A 41 5.33 -39.82 0.39
CA ASP A 41 5.63 -40.08 1.80
C ASP A 41 6.99 -39.48 2.20
N ALA A 42 8.00 -39.62 1.35
CA ALA A 42 9.31 -39.01 1.57
C ALA A 42 9.21 -37.47 1.62
N ARG A 43 8.44 -36.85 0.72
CA ARG A 43 8.25 -35.39 0.70
C ARG A 43 7.43 -34.88 1.88
N LEU A 44 6.43 -35.64 2.32
CA LEU A 44 5.65 -35.30 3.52
C LEU A 44 6.52 -35.37 4.78
N THR A 45 7.40 -36.37 4.86
CA THR A 45 8.36 -36.51 5.97
C THR A 45 9.37 -35.36 5.97
N ASP A 46 9.93 -35.02 4.82
CA ASP A 46 10.83 -33.87 4.65
C ASP A 46 10.15 -32.56 5.05
N ARG A 47 8.90 -32.35 4.58
CA ARG A 47 8.09 -31.18 4.97
C ARG A 47 7.86 -31.13 6.48
N ALA A 48 7.55 -32.25 7.13
CA ALA A 48 7.35 -32.30 8.57
C ALA A 48 8.65 -31.94 9.33
N THR A 49 9.79 -32.43 8.87
CA THR A 49 11.11 -32.14 9.44
C THR A 49 11.46 -30.66 9.32
N VAL A 50 11.23 -30.06 8.15
CA VAL A 50 11.43 -28.62 7.93
C VAL A 50 10.48 -27.80 8.81
N GLN A 51 9.22 -28.21 8.94
CA GLN A 51 8.25 -27.52 9.79
C GLN A 51 8.66 -27.56 11.27
N GLU A 52 9.09 -28.72 11.77
CA GLU A 52 9.60 -28.87 13.13
C GLU A 52 10.81 -27.95 13.38
N ALA A 53 11.76 -27.90 12.43
CA ALA A 53 12.90 -26.99 12.53
C ALA A 53 12.46 -25.52 12.57
N LEU A 54 11.50 -25.11 11.73
CA LEU A 54 10.96 -23.75 11.73
C LEU A 54 10.25 -23.41 13.05
N ASP A 55 9.52 -24.36 13.64
CA ASP A 55 8.80 -24.15 14.90
C ASP A 55 9.75 -23.95 16.10
N THR A 56 10.99 -24.46 16.01
CA THR A 56 12.04 -24.18 17.02
C THR A 56 12.65 -22.78 16.90
N ILE A 57 12.53 -22.13 15.74
CA ILE A 57 13.08 -20.80 15.52
C ILE A 57 12.15 -19.78 16.21
N VAL A 58 12.67 -19.16 17.26
CA VAL A 58 11.99 -18.04 17.90
C VAL A 58 12.15 -16.81 17.01
N TYR A 59 11.05 -16.28 16.51
CA TYR A 59 11.02 -15.01 15.78
C TYR A 59 10.62 -13.90 16.77
N PRO A 60 11.56 -13.13 17.34
CA PRO A 60 11.26 -12.25 18.48
C PRO A 60 10.17 -11.23 18.15
N VAL A 61 10.14 -10.73 16.93
CA VAL A 61 9.12 -9.78 16.45
C VAL A 61 7.73 -10.40 16.23
N LEU A 62 7.63 -11.73 16.11
CA LEU A 62 6.34 -12.45 16.09
C LEU A 62 5.88 -12.85 17.50
N THR A 63 6.75 -12.73 18.50
CA THR A 63 6.40 -12.97 19.92
C THR A 63 5.97 -11.71 20.67
N LEU A 64 6.19 -10.54 20.07
CA LEU A 64 5.75 -9.27 20.63
C LEU A 64 4.23 -9.10 20.51
N PRO A 65 3.56 -8.51 21.52
CA PRO A 65 2.17 -8.07 21.38
C PRO A 65 2.01 -7.14 20.18
N VAL A 66 0.85 -7.21 19.52
CA VAL A 66 0.57 -6.45 18.30
C VAL A 66 0.72 -4.94 18.53
N GLU A 67 0.41 -4.46 19.73
CA GLU A 67 0.55 -3.06 20.13
C GLU A 67 2.00 -2.60 20.05
N ILE A 68 2.93 -3.41 20.58
CA ILE A 68 4.36 -3.10 20.57
C ILE A 68 4.91 -3.15 19.15
N THR A 69 4.54 -4.17 18.38
CA THR A 69 4.96 -4.29 16.97
C THR A 69 4.44 -3.13 16.13
N SER A 70 3.19 -2.71 16.34
CA SER A 70 2.59 -1.57 15.64
C SER A 70 3.30 -0.25 15.97
N GLU A 71 3.72 -0.07 17.22
CA GLU A 71 4.47 1.12 17.64
C GLU A 71 5.87 1.12 17.02
N ILE A 72 6.57 -0.03 17.02
CA ILE A 72 7.86 -0.18 16.31
C ILE A 72 7.71 0.21 14.83
N PHE A 73 6.66 -0.28 14.15
CA PHE A 73 6.40 0.09 12.76
C PHE A 73 6.18 1.59 12.61
N CYS A 74 5.43 2.22 13.52
CA CYS A 74 5.24 3.67 13.50
C CYS A 74 6.57 4.42 13.60
N TRP A 75 7.49 3.97 14.46
CA TRP A 75 8.83 4.55 14.54
C TRP A 75 9.61 4.40 13.24
N THR A 76 9.56 3.24 12.60
CA THR A 76 10.30 3.00 11.34
C THR A 76 9.76 3.80 10.15
N VAL A 77 8.44 4.02 10.09
CA VAL A 77 7.76 4.68 8.97
C VAL A 77 7.69 6.19 9.14
N LEU A 78 7.39 6.66 10.35
CA LEU A 78 7.18 8.09 10.61
C LEU A 78 8.50 8.84 10.87
N HIS A 79 9.58 8.13 11.18
CA HIS A 79 10.90 8.71 11.43
C HIS A 79 11.97 8.08 10.52
N PRO A 80 11.89 8.27 9.19
CA PRO A 80 12.81 7.66 8.23
C PRO A 80 14.22 8.29 8.25
N GLY A 81 14.81 8.54 9.41
CA GLY A 81 16.20 8.97 9.59
C GLY A 81 16.67 10.03 8.59
N ARG A 82 17.83 9.79 7.95
CA ARG A 82 18.47 10.67 6.95
C ARG A 82 18.00 10.44 5.52
N VAL A 83 17.02 9.57 5.27
CA VAL A 83 16.56 9.32 3.91
C VAL A 83 15.60 10.45 3.53
N PRO A 84 15.88 11.25 2.49
CA PRO A 84 14.94 12.25 2.03
C PRO A 84 13.62 11.55 1.72
N PRO A 85 12.47 12.01 2.25
CA PRO A 85 11.20 11.43 1.86
C PRO A 85 10.95 11.86 0.42
N THR A 86 11.34 11.02 -0.54
CA THR A 86 10.73 10.97 -1.89
C THR A 86 9.24 10.65 -1.71
N TRP A 87 8.39 10.75 -2.75
CA TRP A 87 6.94 10.40 -2.73
C TRP A 87 6.59 8.99 -2.32
N ILE A 88 7.58 8.27 -1.87
CA ILE A 88 7.42 6.97 -1.33
C ILE A 88 7.46 7.00 0.21
N PRO A 89 6.69 7.87 0.93
CA PRO A 89 6.26 7.52 2.29
C PRO A 89 5.61 6.13 2.28
N LEU A 90 4.91 5.79 1.19
CA LEU A 90 4.27 4.48 1.01
C LEU A 90 5.23 3.30 0.89
N HIS A 91 6.50 3.52 0.52
CA HIS A 91 7.44 2.41 0.30
C HIS A 91 7.61 1.63 1.59
N GLN A 92 7.76 2.33 2.71
CA GLN A 92 8.07 1.71 3.98
C GLN A 92 6.88 0.88 4.49
N HIS A 93 5.64 1.35 4.33
CA HIS A 93 4.44 0.56 4.64
C HIS A 93 4.41 -0.73 3.81
N PHE A 94 4.66 -0.62 2.50
CA PHE A 94 4.63 -1.78 1.61
C PHE A 94 5.78 -2.74 1.87
N VAL A 95 6.98 -2.25 2.18
CA VAL A 95 8.12 -3.09 2.57
C VAL A 95 7.80 -3.88 3.84
N LEU A 96 7.26 -3.23 4.88
CA LEU A 96 6.82 -3.94 6.08
C LEU A 96 5.74 -4.98 5.77
N GLY A 97 4.79 -4.62 4.91
CA GLY A 97 3.69 -5.51 4.50
C GLY A 97 4.09 -6.69 3.62
N GLN A 98 5.31 -6.70 3.05
CA GLN A 98 5.80 -7.77 2.19
C GLN A 98 6.57 -8.87 2.95
N ILE A 99 6.92 -8.65 4.23
CA ILE A 99 7.77 -9.57 5.00
C ILE A 99 7.05 -10.88 5.32
N CYS A 100 5.85 -10.80 5.91
CA CYS A 100 5.02 -11.97 6.18
C CYS A 100 3.55 -11.58 6.30
N ARG A 101 2.65 -12.58 6.35
CA ARG A 101 1.20 -12.36 6.47
C ARG A 101 0.82 -11.60 7.74
N VAL A 102 1.48 -11.89 8.87
CA VAL A 102 1.22 -11.24 10.15
C VAL A 102 1.57 -9.75 10.08
N TRP A 103 2.75 -9.41 9.57
CA TRP A 103 3.17 -8.02 9.42
C TRP A 103 2.28 -7.25 8.46
N CYS A 104 1.89 -7.88 7.35
CA CYS A 104 0.91 -7.33 6.42
C CYS A 104 -0.39 -6.97 7.14
N GLN A 105 -0.94 -7.89 7.94
CA GLN A 105 -2.16 -7.61 8.72
C GLN A 105 -1.97 -6.44 9.69
N ILE A 106 -0.87 -6.40 10.45
CA ILE A 106 -0.58 -5.32 11.40
C ILE A 106 -0.47 -3.97 10.68
N VAL A 107 0.28 -3.92 9.57
CA VAL A 107 0.42 -2.70 8.77
C VAL A 107 -0.93 -2.23 8.26
N LEU A 108 -1.74 -3.14 7.72
CA LEU A 108 -3.07 -2.82 7.18
C LEU A 108 -4.07 -2.39 8.27
N SER A 109 -3.97 -2.94 9.48
CA SER A 109 -4.90 -2.68 10.59
C SER A 109 -4.49 -1.54 11.52
N THR A 110 -3.38 -0.85 11.24
CA THR A 110 -2.86 0.24 12.09
C THR A 110 -3.02 1.61 11.39
N PRO A 111 -4.15 2.33 11.56
CA PRO A 111 -4.39 3.63 10.92
C PRO A 111 -3.31 4.68 11.18
N LYS A 112 -2.63 4.63 12.33
CA LYS A 112 -1.53 5.55 12.70
C LYS A 112 -0.37 5.51 11.70
N LEU A 113 -0.13 4.37 11.04
CA LEU A 113 0.86 4.28 9.98
C LEU A 113 0.44 5.09 8.74
N TRP A 114 -0.86 5.17 8.47
CA TRP A 114 -1.42 5.77 7.26
C TRP A 114 -1.87 7.22 7.46
N ASN A 115 -1.62 7.84 8.61
CA ASN A 115 -2.15 9.18 8.88
C ASN A 115 -1.22 10.32 8.47
N THR A 116 0.04 10.05 8.10
CA THR A 116 1.04 11.08 7.78
C THR A 116 1.63 10.86 6.40
N ILE A 117 1.54 11.87 5.54
CA ILE A 117 2.04 11.82 4.16
C ILE A 117 2.80 13.09 3.81
N THR A 118 3.90 12.91 3.08
CA THR A 118 4.72 14.00 2.54
C THR A 118 4.83 13.87 1.03
N LEU A 119 4.63 14.97 0.32
CA LEU A 119 4.58 15.03 -1.14
C LEU A 119 5.57 16.10 -1.63
N ARG A 120 6.46 15.74 -2.55
CA ARG A 120 7.47 16.59 -3.20
C ARG A 120 7.34 16.67 -4.73
N ALA A 121 7.46 17.84 -5.32
CA ALA A 121 7.27 18.05 -6.77
C ALA A 121 7.96 17.05 -7.73
N LEU A 122 9.16 16.57 -7.35
CA LEU A 122 10.05 15.78 -8.20
C LEU A 122 9.59 14.35 -8.46
N ASP A 123 8.55 13.93 -7.78
CA ASP A 123 8.08 12.58 -7.84
C ASP A 123 6.94 12.47 -8.84
N GLY A 124 7.29 12.11 -10.07
CA GLY A 124 6.34 11.95 -11.17
C GLY A 124 5.10 11.14 -10.74
N VAL A 125 3.93 11.72 -10.95
CA VAL A 125 2.66 11.09 -10.58
C VAL A 125 2.17 10.22 -11.73
N GLU A 126 2.77 9.05 -11.90
CA GLU A 126 2.18 8.06 -12.81
C GLU A 126 0.84 7.55 -12.25
N GLY A 127 -0.08 7.08 -13.09
CA GLY A 127 -1.43 6.65 -12.67
C GLY A 127 -1.47 5.59 -11.56
N GLN A 128 -0.40 4.80 -11.37
CA GLN A 128 -0.25 3.86 -10.25
C GLN A 128 -0.17 4.56 -8.88
N ASN A 129 0.27 5.82 -8.84
CA ASN A 129 0.39 6.61 -7.63
C ASN A 129 -0.98 7.09 -7.11
N LEU A 130 -1.98 7.26 -7.99
CA LEU A 130 -3.33 7.66 -7.59
C LEU A 130 -4.06 6.56 -6.82
N PHE A 131 -4.00 5.30 -7.30
CA PHE A 131 -4.60 4.16 -6.59
C PHE A 131 -3.98 3.95 -5.20
N ARG A 132 -2.65 4.08 -5.13
CA ARG A 132 -1.90 3.99 -3.88
C ARG A 132 -2.29 5.11 -2.90
N LEU A 133 -2.49 6.31 -3.42
CA LEU A 133 -2.95 7.44 -2.62
C LEU A 133 -4.37 7.23 -2.08
N GLN A 134 -5.32 6.82 -2.90
CA GLN A 134 -6.68 6.51 -2.44
C GLN A 134 -6.67 5.41 -1.37
N THR A 135 -5.86 4.38 -1.59
CA THR A 135 -5.67 3.29 -0.62
C THR A 135 -5.14 3.85 0.70
N PHE A 136 -4.16 4.75 0.68
CA PHE A 136 -3.62 5.39 1.87
C PHE A 136 -4.70 6.20 2.62
N LEU A 137 -5.43 7.06 1.92
CA LEU A 137 -6.47 7.90 2.50
C LEU A 137 -7.58 7.06 3.15
N SER A 138 -7.99 5.96 2.52
CA SER A 138 -9.00 5.05 3.07
C SER A 138 -8.56 4.38 4.37
N ARG A 139 -7.27 4.09 4.53
CA ARG A 139 -6.72 3.41 5.72
C ARG A 139 -6.37 4.35 6.86
N ALA A 140 -6.18 5.63 6.56
CA ALA A 140 -5.96 6.65 7.57
C ALA A 140 -7.19 6.88 8.44
N ALA A 141 -8.40 6.72 7.87
CA ALA A 141 -9.64 6.91 8.58
C ALA A 141 -9.77 5.94 9.77
N PRO A 142 -10.25 6.40 10.95
CA PRO A 142 -10.86 7.70 11.22
C PRO A 142 -9.89 8.77 11.73
N LEU A 143 -8.57 8.54 11.67
CA LEU A 143 -7.60 9.48 12.23
C LEU A 143 -7.47 10.75 11.38
N PRO A 144 -7.21 11.90 12.01
CA PRO A 144 -6.93 13.12 11.27
C PRO A 144 -5.60 13.01 10.52
N LEU A 145 -5.61 13.41 9.24
CA LEU A 145 -4.48 13.35 8.33
C LEU A 145 -3.47 14.48 8.57
N SER A 146 -2.20 14.16 8.58
CA SER A 146 -1.07 15.10 8.59
C SER A 146 -0.43 15.11 7.20
N ILE A 147 -0.69 16.15 6.43
CA ILE A 147 -0.27 16.26 5.03
C ILE A 147 0.78 17.37 4.92
N SER A 148 1.93 17.03 4.33
CA SER A 148 2.98 18.00 4.05
C SER A 148 3.29 18.05 2.55
N PHE A 149 3.12 19.22 1.99
CA PHE A 149 3.38 19.54 0.60
C PHE A 149 4.66 20.37 0.51
N TYR A 150 5.67 19.91 -0.23
CA TYR A 150 6.91 20.64 -0.49
C TYR A 150 7.11 20.74 -1.99
N ASN A 151 6.78 21.87 -2.56
CA ASN A 151 6.63 21.98 -3.99
C ASN A 151 7.14 23.32 -4.53
N HIS A 152 8.25 23.29 -5.27
CA HIS A 152 8.79 24.45 -5.96
C HIS A 152 8.37 24.51 -7.46
N ILE A 153 7.49 23.61 -7.92
CA ILE A 153 7.05 23.49 -9.33
C ILE A 153 5.50 23.40 -9.36
N ALA A 154 4.82 23.54 -10.49
CA ALA A 154 3.36 23.32 -10.53
C ALA A 154 3.01 21.82 -10.36
N TRP A 155 1.92 21.50 -9.65
CA TRP A 155 1.39 20.13 -9.60
C TRP A 155 0.50 19.81 -10.80
N GLU A 156 0.40 18.53 -11.13
CA GLU A 156 -0.75 18.04 -11.88
C GLU A 156 -2.02 18.15 -11.01
N THR A 157 -3.06 18.78 -11.55
CA THR A 157 -4.33 19.10 -10.88
C THR A 157 -5.02 17.90 -10.22
N ASP A 158 -4.80 16.71 -10.77
CA ASP A 158 -5.51 15.49 -10.38
C ASP A 158 -5.16 15.01 -8.97
N VAL A 159 -3.89 15.09 -8.55
CA VAL A 159 -3.46 14.66 -7.20
C VAL A 159 -4.08 15.54 -6.14
N PHE A 160 -4.04 16.84 -6.38
CA PHE A 160 -4.55 17.79 -5.41
C PHE A 160 -6.06 17.62 -5.22
N SER A 161 -6.80 17.40 -6.31
CA SER A 161 -8.24 17.15 -6.25
C SER A 161 -8.60 15.94 -5.36
N ILE A 162 -7.79 14.86 -5.41
CA ILE A 162 -7.99 13.67 -4.57
C ILE A 162 -7.79 14.01 -3.09
N PHE A 163 -6.75 14.78 -2.75
CA PHE A 163 -6.56 15.21 -1.37
C PHE A 163 -7.69 16.12 -0.90
N ALA A 164 -8.06 17.11 -1.72
CA ALA A 164 -9.11 18.06 -1.43
C ALA A 164 -10.47 17.36 -1.20
N SER A 165 -10.74 16.26 -1.91
CA SER A 165 -11.95 15.44 -1.67
C SER A 165 -12.00 14.83 -0.26
N HIS A 166 -10.86 14.70 0.42
CA HIS A 166 -10.74 14.23 1.80
C HIS A 166 -10.44 15.36 2.80
N CYS A 167 -10.66 16.63 2.42
CA CYS A 167 -10.36 17.80 3.27
C CYS A 167 -10.94 17.74 4.68
N ARG A 168 -12.09 17.06 4.85
CA ARG A 168 -12.76 16.94 6.14
C ARG A 168 -11.95 16.19 7.19
N THR A 169 -11.04 15.31 6.77
CA THR A 169 -10.20 14.52 7.68
C THR A 169 -8.83 15.16 7.90
N TRP A 170 -8.54 16.31 7.30
CA TRP A 170 -7.24 16.97 7.48
C TRP A 170 -7.10 17.49 8.90
N GLY A 171 -6.04 17.04 9.58
CA GLY A 171 -5.63 17.46 10.92
C GLY A 171 -4.51 18.47 10.92
N ASN A 172 -3.46 18.19 10.17
CA ASN A 172 -2.34 19.11 10.01
C ASN A 172 -2.06 19.28 8.53
N LEU A 173 -1.95 20.51 8.08
CA LEU A 173 -1.63 20.84 6.71
C LEU A 173 -0.38 21.72 6.70
N SER A 174 0.69 21.26 6.09
CA SER A 174 1.87 22.07 5.81
C SER A 174 2.04 22.19 4.31
N PHE A 175 2.18 23.41 3.81
CA PHE A 175 2.47 23.68 2.42
C PHE A 175 3.72 24.56 2.33
N SER A 176 4.61 24.23 1.40
CA SER A 176 5.78 25.02 1.04
C SER A 176 5.84 25.12 -0.48
N GLY A 177 5.80 26.33 -1.06
CA GLY A 177 5.83 26.53 -2.50
C GLY A 177 5.26 27.85 -3.02
N PRO A 178 5.17 28.04 -4.35
CA PRO A 178 4.57 29.22 -4.95
C PRO A 178 3.09 29.37 -4.61
N PHE A 179 2.63 30.62 -4.43
CA PHE A 179 1.24 30.93 -4.08
C PHE A 179 0.22 30.39 -5.10
N GLY A 180 0.55 30.39 -6.40
CA GLY A 180 -0.34 29.89 -7.45
C GLY A 180 -0.79 28.43 -7.28
N ASN A 181 -0.01 27.62 -6.56
CA ASN A 181 -0.34 26.23 -6.27
C ASN A 181 -1.38 26.06 -5.14
N LEU A 182 -1.78 27.15 -4.48
CA LEU A 182 -2.82 27.15 -3.45
C LEU A 182 -4.23 27.38 -4.01
N GLU A 183 -4.38 27.70 -5.29
CA GLU A 183 -5.69 27.93 -5.92
C GLU A 183 -6.71 26.84 -5.54
N PRO A 184 -6.38 25.54 -5.61
CA PRO A 184 -7.39 24.54 -5.29
C PRO A 184 -7.68 24.38 -3.77
N LEU A 185 -6.90 24.98 -2.86
CA LEU A 185 -7.31 25.11 -1.44
C LEU A 185 -8.41 26.16 -1.26
N THR A 186 -8.50 27.16 -2.13
CA THR A 186 -9.44 28.27 -1.98
C THR A 186 -10.91 27.82 -2.11
N THR A 187 -11.14 26.69 -2.77
CA THR A 187 -12.47 26.09 -2.92
C THR A 187 -12.92 25.28 -1.70
N ILE A 188 -12.03 25.03 -0.73
CA ILE A 188 -12.32 24.23 0.45
C ILE A 188 -12.94 25.10 1.53
N ASN A 189 -14.17 24.78 1.93
CA ASN A 189 -14.94 25.56 2.91
C ASN A 189 -15.14 24.87 4.27
N GLN A 190 -14.75 23.61 4.43
CA GLN A 190 -14.97 22.84 5.65
C GLN A 190 -13.75 21.98 6.03
N LEU A 191 -13.08 22.38 7.10
CA LEU A 191 -11.89 21.73 7.67
C LEU A 191 -12.11 21.39 9.15
N PRO A 192 -13.13 20.58 9.50
CA PRO A 192 -13.58 20.37 10.88
C PRO A 192 -12.55 19.69 11.80
N MET A 193 -11.61 18.92 11.24
CA MET A 193 -10.58 18.23 12.01
C MET A 193 -9.24 18.98 12.05
N LEU A 194 -9.13 20.12 11.37
CA LEU A 194 -7.87 20.83 11.19
C LEU A 194 -7.45 21.52 12.50
N LYS A 195 -6.25 21.15 12.96
CA LYS A 195 -5.60 21.65 14.17
C LYS A 195 -4.43 22.58 13.84
N SER A 196 -3.74 22.34 12.72
CA SER A 196 -2.57 23.10 12.34
C SER A 196 -2.55 23.37 10.83
N LEU A 197 -2.30 24.63 10.46
CA LEU A 197 -2.06 25.06 9.09
C LEU A 197 -0.74 25.83 9.04
N LYS A 198 0.18 25.39 8.19
CA LYS A 198 1.45 26.07 7.94
C LYS A 198 1.58 26.33 6.45
N LEU A 199 1.76 27.59 6.07
CA LEU A 199 2.01 28.00 4.69
C LEU A 199 3.38 28.69 4.64
N ILE A 200 4.28 28.15 3.83
CA ILE A 200 5.58 28.73 3.50
C ILE A 200 5.51 29.07 2.02
N LEU A 201 5.31 30.35 1.72
CA LEU A 201 5.19 30.79 0.34
C LEU A 201 6.57 31.19 -0.14
N ASP A 202 7.02 30.54 -1.21
CA ASP A 202 8.19 31.02 -1.92
C ASP A 202 7.75 32.20 -2.76
N ASP A 203 8.38 33.34 -2.53
CA ASP A 203 8.26 34.51 -3.38
C ASP A 203 9.06 34.22 -4.65
N THR A 204 8.52 33.35 -5.51
CA THR A 204 8.93 33.33 -6.91
C THR A 204 8.32 34.57 -7.54
N ALA A 205 8.88 35.72 -7.19
CA ALA A 205 8.93 36.86 -8.07
C ALA A 205 9.65 36.37 -9.33
N ASP A 206 8.89 35.77 -10.24
CA ASP A 206 9.18 35.96 -11.65
C ASP A 206 9.23 37.49 -11.82
N GLU A 207 10.42 38.02 -12.06
CA GLU A 207 10.68 39.43 -12.36
C GLU A 207 9.89 39.96 -13.58
N ASN A 208 8.90 39.22 -14.12
CA ASN A 208 8.20 39.59 -15.33
C ASN A 208 6.69 39.29 -15.42
N MET A 209 5.96 38.89 -14.37
CA MET A 209 4.51 38.69 -14.58
C MET A 209 3.62 38.92 -13.35
N PHE A 210 2.83 39.99 -13.44
CA PHE A 210 1.65 40.37 -12.63
C PHE A 210 1.96 40.86 -11.19
N GLY A 211 1.89 42.14 -10.87
CA GLY A 211 0.84 43.07 -11.28
C GLY A 211 -0.43 42.83 -10.45
N VAL A 212 -0.39 43.23 -9.19
CA VAL A 212 -1.53 43.57 -8.33
C VAL A 212 -2.57 42.46 -8.09
N MET A 213 -2.41 41.70 -7.02
CA MET A 213 -3.58 41.16 -6.30
C MET A 213 -3.36 41.31 -4.80
N LEU A 214 -4.10 42.25 -4.22
CA LEU A 214 -4.05 42.63 -2.82
C LEU A 214 -4.46 41.43 -1.93
N LEU A 215 -3.65 41.18 -0.90
CA LEU A 215 -3.85 40.25 0.22
C LEU A 215 -5.05 40.65 1.12
N GLY A 216 -6.20 40.96 0.53
CA GLY A 216 -7.40 41.44 1.23
C GLY A 216 -8.43 40.36 1.60
N ASP A 217 -8.48 39.23 0.90
CA ASP A 217 -9.68 38.36 0.95
C ASP A 217 -9.49 36.98 1.60
N LEU A 218 -8.28 36.64 2.06
CA LEU A 218 -8.08 35.44 2.87
C LEU A 218 -7.95 35.87 4.33
N GLY A 219 -9.10 35.98 5.00
CA GLY A 219 -9.23 36.25 6.44
C GLY A 219 -8.65 35.13 7.32
N ILE A 220 -7.36 34.85 7.17
CA ILE A 220 -6.60 33.89 7.94
C ILE A 220 -5.62 34.70 8.78
N HIS A 221 -6.02 34.97 10.02
CA HIS A 221 -5.11 35.50 11.03
C HIS A 221 -3.95 34.50 11.23
N SER A 222 -2.73 34.99 11.06
CA SER A 222 -1.53 34.30 11.52
C SER A 222 -1.64 34.06 13.04
N VAL A 223 -1.43 32.82 13.46
CA VAL A 223 -1.11 32.51 14.85
C VAL A 223 0.33 32.00 14.84
N PHE A 224 1.15 32.67 15.65
CA PHE A 224 2.61 32.64 15.77
C PHE A 224 3.28 31.26 15.68
#